data_AF-A0A8S2RJU2-F1
#
_entry.id   AF-A0A8S2RJU2-F1
#
_cell.length_a   1.000
_cell.length_b   1.000
_cell.length_c   1.000
_cell.angle_alpha   90.00
_cell.angle_beta   90.00
_cell.angle_gamma   90.00
#
_symmetry.space_group_name_H-M   'P 1'
#
loop_
_entity.id
_entity.type
_entity.pdbx_description
1 polymer ?
#
loop_
_entity_poly.entity_id
_entity_poly.type
_entity_poly.pdbx_seq_one_letter_code
_entity_poly.pdbx_strand_id
1 'polypeptide(L)'
;EHVLIRRDLSKETPKHPFFNRIDTWERESINKIQAAAETARADLRHLLDRTKNDLNLSVEKLTTELNSCQQSDDFTENDLKRWTEQLKELRKNLEIPSAISIVNEDDIESSIRLIRVYDKQQKQQV
;
A
#
# COMPACT_ATOMS: atom_id res chain seq x y z
N GLU A 1 1.82 -33.52 54.39
CA GLU A 1 2.33 -33.20 53.03
C GLU A 1 1.36 -32.29 52.25
N HIS A 2 0.07 -32.62 52.14
CA HIS A 2 -0.93 -31.83 51.40
C HIS A 2 -1.05 -30.34 51.84
N VAL A 3 -0.85 -30.04 53.14
CA VAL A 3 -0.87 -28.67 53.68
C VAL A 3 0.33 -27.83 53.23
N LEU A 4 1.49 -28.46 52.98
CA LEU A 4 2.69 -27.78 52.49
C LEU A 4 2.55 -27.43 51.01
N ILE A 5 2.02 -28.37 50.21
CA ILE A 5 1.73 -28.16 48.79
C ILE A 5 0.72 -27.03 48.60
N ARG A 6 -0.35 -26.99 49.42
CA ARG A 6 -1.36 -25.94 49.36
C ARG A 6 -0.80 -24.56 49.74
N ARG A 7 0.16 -24.51 50.67
CA ARG A 7 0.86 -23.29 51.09
C ARG A 7 1.86 -22.79 50.04
N ASP A 8 2.49 -23.69 49.29
CA ASP A 8 3.40 -23.31 48.20
C ASP A 8 2.65 -22.87 46.94
N LEU A 9 1.48 -23.45 46.66
CA LEU A 9 0.58 -23.03 45.57
C LEU A 9 -0.14 -21.70 45.85
N SER A 10 -0.28 -21.30 47.12
CA SER A 10 -0.93 -20.04 47.51
C SER A 10 0.03 -18.87 47.68
N LYS A 11 1.34 -19.07 47.43
CA LYS A 11 2.29 -17.96 47.27
C LYS A 11 2.04 -17.37 45.89
N GLU A 12 1.82 -16.06 45.83
CA GLU A 12 1.71 -15.35 44.55
C GLU A 12 2.87 -15.76 43.66
N THR A 13 2.54 -16.26 42.46
CA THR A 13 3.52 -16.72 41.49
C THR A 13 4.47 -15.56 41.19
N PRO A 14 5.74 -15.61 41.63
CA PRO A 14 6.71 -14.58 41.28
C PRO A 14 6.73 -14.53 39.76
N LYS A 15 6.63 -13.33 39.15
CA LYS A 15 6.58 -13.12 37.69
C LYS A 15 7.45 -14.15 36.98
N HIS A 16 6.80 -15.21 36.49
CA HIS A 16 7.50 -16.35 35.94
C HIS A 16 8.33 -15.84 34.77
N PRO A 17 9.59 -16.27 34.58
CA PRO A 17 10.42 -15.84 33.45
C PRO A 17 9.76 -16.07 32.07
N PHE A 18 8.73 -16.93 32.00
CA PHE A 18 7.89 -17.11 30.82
C PHE A 18 6.99 -15.89 30.52
N PHE A 19 6.52 -15.13 31.50
CA PHE A 19 5.79 -13.87 31.26
C PHE A 19 6.69 -12.86 30.55
N ASN A 20 7.94 -12.69 31.00
CA ASN A 20 8.89 -11.80 30.33
C ASN A 20 9.15 -12.23 28.87
N ARG A 21 9.16 -13.54 28.60
CA ARG A 21 9.30 -14.08 27.24
C ARG A 21 8.08 -13.77 26.38
N ILE A 22 6.86 -13.89 26.93
CA ILE A 22 5.61 -13.52 26.26
C ILE A 22 5.59 -12.02 25.98
N ASP A 23 5.93 -11.18 26.97
CA ASP A 23 5.98 -9.72 26.83
C ASP A 23 7.00 -9.28 25.76
N THR A 24 8.12 -10.00 25.66
CA THR A 24 9.14 -9.76 24.63
C THR A 24 8.61 -10.13 23.25
N TRP A 25 8.02 -11.32 23.12
CA TRP A 25 7.41 -11.77 21.87
C TRP A 25 6.28 -10.83 21.39
N GLU A 26 5.43 -10.37 22.30
CA GLU A 26 4.35 -9.43 21.99
C GLU A 26 4.92 -8.12 21.43
N ARG A 27 5.92 -7.54 22.12
CA ARG A 27 6.56 -6.30 21.70
C ARG A 27 7.23 -6.43 20.35
N GLU A 28 7.99 -7.50 20.13
CA GLU A 28 8.62 -7.77 18.84
C GLU A 28 7.60 -7.94 17.72
N SER A 29 6.49 -8.63 17.99
CA SER A 29 5.41 -8.84 17.02
C SER A 29 4.71 -7.54 16.65
N ILE A 30 4.38 -6.71 17.64
CA ILE A 30 3.80 -5.37 17.41
C ILE A 30 4.76 -4.51 16.58
N ASN A 31 6.05 -4.50 16.94
CA ASN A 31 7.06 -3.72 16.21
C ASN A 31 7.17 -4.17 14.75
N LYS A 32 7.14 -5.49 14.47
CA LYS A 32 7.16 -6.03 13.11
C LYS A 32 5.94 -5.61 12.31
N ILE A 33 4.74 -5.70 12.90
CA ILE A 33 3.50 -5.27 12.25
C ILE A 33 3.55 -3.77 11.92
N GLN A 34 4.00 -2.96 12.88
CA GLN A 34 4.12 -1.52 12.69
C GLN A 34 5.13 -1.18 11.59
N ALA A 35 6.31 -1.80 11.59
CA ALA A 35 7.32 -1.59 10.56
C ALA A 35 6.83 -1.99 9.16
N ALA A 36 6.13 -3.11 9.04
CA ALA A 36 5.51 -3.53 7.78
C ALA A 36 4.43 -2.54 7.32
N ALA A 37 3.58 -2.07 8.23
CA ALA A 37 2.56 -1.07 7.92
C ALA A 37 3.16 0.28 7.52
N GLU A 38 4.25 0.70 8.16
CA GLU A 38 5.01 1.90 7.80
C GLU A 38 5.56 1.79 6.38
N THR A 39 6.19 0.65 6.07
CA THR A 39 6.74 0.35 4.75
C THR A 39 5.65 0.36 3.68
N ALA A 40 4.54 -0.36 3.93
CA ALA A 40 3.39 -0.39 3.03
C ALA A 40 2.78 1.00 2.77
N ARG A 41 2.72 1.87 3.80
CA ARG A 41 2.27 3.26 3.63
C ARG A 41 3.27 4.09 2.82
N ALA A 42 4.57 3.90 3.05
CA ALA A 42 5.60 4.60 2.29
C ALA A 42 5.56 4.20 0.81
N ASP A 43 5.45 2.90 0.52
CA ASP A 43 5.30 2.37 -0.84
C ASP A 43 4.04 2.90 -1.52
N LEU A 44 2.91 2.93 -0.80
CA LEU A 44 1.67 3.49 -1.30
C LEU A 44 1.80 4.97 -1.66
N ARG A 45 2.42 5.78 -0.78
CA ARG A 45 2.66 7.20 -1.05
C ARG A 45 3.53 7.38 -2.29
N HIS A 46 4.61 6.60 -2.41
CA HIS A 46 5.50 6.68 -3.56
C HIS A 46 4.79 6.33 -4.87
N LEU A 47 3.95 5.30 -4.87
CA LEU A 47 3.14 4.93 -6.05
C LEU A 47 2.10 6.01 -6.39
N LEU A 48 1.46 6.61 -5.40
CA LEU A 48 0.51 7.71 -5.61
C LEU A 48 1.21 8.96 -6.17
N ASP A 49 2.37 9.33 -5.63
CA ASP A 49 3.15 10.46 -6.12
C ASP A 49 3.63 10.24 -7.55
N ARG A 50 4.10 9.03 -7.87
CA ARG A 50 4.44 8.66 -9.24
C ARG A 50 3.24 8.77 -10.18
N THR A 51 2.11 8.17 -9.81
CA THR A 51 0.88 8.22 -10.61
C THR A 51 0.44 9.67 -10.84
N LYS A 52 0.52 10.51 -9.81
CA LYS A 52 0.21 11.94 -9.90
C LYS A 52 1.13 12.67 -10.87
N ASN A 53 2.44 12.39 -10.84
CA ASN A 53 3.41 12.99 -11.75
C ASN A 53 3.15 12.56 -13.20
N ASP A 54 2.90 11.28 -13.44
CA ASP A 54 2.58 10.75 -14.77
C ASP A 54 1.30 11.37 -15.34
N LEU A 55 0.27 11.56 -14.50
CA LEU A 55 -0.96 12.27 -14.86
C LEU A 55 -0.70 13.74 -15.18
N ASN A 56 0.11 14.45 -14.38
CA ASN A 56 0.46 15.84 -14.65
C ASN A 56 1.16 16.00 -16.00
N LEU A 57 2.14 15.14 -16.31
CA LEU A 57 2.84 15.14 -17.60
C LEU A 57 1.87 14.87 -18.76
N SER A 58 0.93 13.95 -18.57
CA SER A 58 -0.07 13.63 -19.59
C SER A 58 -1.02 14.79 -19.85
N VAL A 59 -1.46 15.49 -18.79
CA VAL A 59 -2.30 16.69 -18.88
C VAL A 59 -1.52 17.85 -19.53
N GLU A 60 -0.26 18.04 -19.18
CA GLU A 60 0.60 19.07 -19.78
C GLU A 60 0.81 18.83 -21.28
N LYS A 61 1.05 17.58 -21.67
CA LYS A 61 1.14 17.19 -23.07
C LYS A 61 -0.16 17.47 -23.82
N LEU A 62 -1.30 17.06 -23.26
CA LEU A 62 -2.61 17.32 -23.85
C LEU A 62 -2.88 18.83 -24.01
N THR A 63 -2.52 19.61 -23.00
CA THR A 63 -2.65 21.08 -23.03
C THR A 63 -1.76 21.70 -24.11
N THR A 64 -0.54 21.19 -24.28
CA THR A 64 0.40 21.67 -25.31
C THR A 64 -0.09 21.33 -26.71
N GLU A 65 -0.61 20.11 -26.93
CA GLU A 65 -1.23 19.71 -28.19
C GLU A 65 -2.45 20.58 -28.51
N LEU A 66 -3.32 20.82 -27.54
CA LEU A 66 -4.51 21.66 -27.70
C LEU A 66 -4.14 23.10 -28.08
N ASN A 67 -3.17 23.70 -27.38
CA ASN A 67 -2.69 25.05 -27.68
C ASN A 67 -2.04 25.14 -29.07
N SER A 68 -1.29 24.11 -29.48
CA SER A 68 -0.63 24.07 -30.79
C SER A 68 -1.66 24.01 -31.92
N CYS A 69 -2.67 23.16 -31.78
CA CYS A 69 -3.77 23.06 -32.76
C CYS A 69 -4.64 24.32 -32.80
N GLN A 70 -4.86 24.99 -31.66
CA GLN A 70 -5.56 26.27 -31.62
C GLN A 70 -4.78 27.37 -32.36
N GLN A 71 -3.44 27.36 -32.29
CA GLN A 71 -2.59 28.32 -32.99
C GLN A 71 -2.47 28.03 -34.49
N SER A 72 -2.55 26.76 -34.90
CA SER A 72 -2.46 26.34 -36.30
C SER A 72 -3.80 26.36 -37.04
N ASP A 73 -4.92 26.58 -36.34
CA ASP A 73 -6.30 26.46 -36.85
C ASP A 73 -6.58 25.12 -37.56
N ASP A 74 -5.79 24.10 -37.21
CA ASP A 74 -5.73 22.78 -37.84
C ASP A 74 -6.16 21.72 -36.82
N PHE A 75 -7.44 21.80 -36.42
CA PHE A 75 -8.06 20.78 -35.59
C PHE A 75 -9.15 20.09 -36.38
N THR A 76 -9.11 18.76 -36.40
CA THR A 76 -10.17 17.96 -37.02
C THR A 76 -11.13 17.45 -35.94
N GLU A 77 -12.34 17.05 -36.35
CA GLU A 77 -13.28 16.34 -35.48
C GLU A 77 -12.64 15.07 -34.86
N ASN A 78 -11.68 14.48 -35.57
CA ASN A 78 -10.94 13.31 -35.11
C ASN A 78 -9.97 13.64 -33.95
N ASP A 79 -9.34 14.82 -33.97
CA ASP A 79 -8.51 15.30 -32.85
C ASP A 79 -9.34 15.62 -31.62
N LEU A 80 -10.51 16.26 -31.82
CA LEU A 80 -11.45 16.54 -30.73
C LEU A 80 -11.92 15.25 -30.04
N LYS A 81 -12.21 14.21 -30.85
CA LYS A 81 -12.59 12.88 -30.35
C LYS A 81 -11.43 12.22 -29.60
N ARG A 82 -10.20 12.29 -30.13
CA ARG A 82 -9.00 11.75 -29.49
C ARG A 82 -8.76 12.39 -28.12
N TRP A 83 -8.79 13.72 -28.02
CA TRP A 83 -8.59 14.41 -26.75
C TRP A 83 -9.70 14.13 -25.75
N THR A 84 -10.96 14.02 -26.21
CA THR A 84 -12.08 13.65 -25.34
C THR A 84 -11.90 12.26 -24.74
N GLU A 85 -11.40 11.31 -25.53
CA GLU A 85 -11.10 9.95 -25.06
C GLU A 85 -9.93 9.95 -24.05
N GLN A 86 -8.84 10.66 -24.36
CA GLN A 86 -7.69 10.80 -23.46
C GLN A 86 -8.08 11.45 -22.12
N LEU A 87 -8.97 12.44 -22.14
CA LEU A 87 -9.43 13.12 -20.93
C LEU A 87 -10.33 12.21 -20.07
N LYS A 88 -11.13 11.34 -20.70
CA LYS A 88 -11.88 10.28 -20.01
C LYS A 88 -10.95 9.24 -19.38
N GLU A 89 -9.91 8.81 -20.10
CA GLU A 89 -8.93 7.87 -19.56
C GLU A 89 -8.16 8.46 -18.38
N LEU A 90 -7.71 9.72 -18.49
CA LEU A 90 -7.05 10.43 -17.39
C LEU A 90 -7.95 10.55 -16.16
N ARG A 91 -9.23 10.89 -16.35
CA ARG A 91 -10.21 10.95 -15.26
C ARG A 91 -10.39 9.59 -14.58
N LYS A 92 -10.48 8.52 -15.36
CA LYS A 92 -10.61 7.15 -14.85
C LYS A 92 -9.36 6.73 -14.05
N ASN A 93 -8.18 7.08 -14.52
CA ASN A 93 -6.91 6.81 -13.85
C ASN A 93 -6.75 7.62 -12.55
N LEU A 94 -7.39 8.79 -12.45
CA LEU A 94 -7.41 9.62 -11.25
C LEU A 94 -8.35 9.06 -10.16
N GLU A 95 -9.53 8.56 -10.54
CA GLU A 95 -10.54 8.03 -9.60
C GLU A 95 -10.11 6.70 -8.97
N ILE A 96 -9.44 5.83 -9.74
CA ILE A 96 -8.86 4.59 -9.24
C ILE A 96 -7.49 4.41 -9.90
N PRO A 97 -6.37 4.63 -9.18
CA PRO A 97 -5.06 4.30 -9.70
C PRO A 97 -5.02 2.79 -9.91
N SER A 98 -5.30 2.37 -11.15
CA SER A 98 -5.51 0.97 -11.54
C SER A 98 -4.27 0.12 -11.31
N ALA A 99 -3.13 0.77 -11.11
CA ALA A 99 -1.83 0.20 -10.82
C ALA A 99 -1.66 -0.31 -9.38
N ILE A 100 -2.47 0.10 -8.40
CA ILE A 100 -2.18 -0.23 -6.99
C ILE A 100 -2.92 -1.51 -6.57
N SER A 101 -2.17 -2.50 -6.07
CA SER A 101 -2.73 -3.70 -5.43
C SER A 101 -2.25 -3.81 -4.00
N ILE A 102 -3.18 -3.96 -3.07
CA ILE A 102 -2.89 -4.27 -1.68
C ILE A 102 -3.12 -5.77 -1.50
N VAL A 103 -2.11 -6.49 -1.05
CA VAL A 103 -2.16 -7.95 -0.86
C VAL A 103 -1.76 -8.27 0.57
N ASN A 104 -2.47 -9.22 1.19
CA ASN A 104 -2.04 -9.81 2.45
C ASN A 104 -1.05 -10.92 2.13
N GLU A 105 0.11 -10.89 2.77
CA GLU A 105 1.06 -11.99 2.74
C GLU A 105 0.47 -13.13 3.56
N ASP A 106 -0.19 -14.06 2.86
CA ASP A 106 -0.72 -15.29 3.43
C ASP A 106 0.43 -16.32 3.50
N ASP A 107 1.34 -16.11 4.45
CA ASP A 107 2.29 -17.14 4.83
C ASP A 107 1.62 -18.09 5.83
N ILE A 108 1.49 -19.36 5.44
CA ILE A 108 0.73 -20.39 6.17
C ILE A 108 1.37 -20.67 7.54
N GLU A 109 2.66 -20.38 7.68
CA GLU A 109 3.42 -20.56 8.93
C GLU A 109 3.41 -19.31 9.83
N SER A 110 2.97 -18.16 9.32
CA SER A 110 2.96 -16.90 10.05
C SER A 110 1.62 -16.65 10.71
N SER A 111 1.60 -16.57 12.05
CA SER A 111 0.38 -16.20 12.81
C SER A 111 -0.05 -14.74 12.58
N ILE A 112 0.77 -13.94 11.90
CA ILE A 112 0.56 -12.52 11.64
C ILE A 112 0.58 -12.31 10.13
N ARG A 113 -0.55 -11.87 9.57
CA ARG A 113 -0.66 -11.49 8.15
C ARG A 113 -0.16 -10.07 7.97
N LEU A 114 0.81 -9.88 7.08
CA LEU A 114 1.37 -8.57 6.77
C LEU A 114 0.78 -8.01 5.48
N ILE A 115 0.61 -6.70 5.42
CA ILE A 115 0.09 -6.01 4.23
C ILE A 115 1.29 -5.57 3.38
N ARG A 116 1.21 -5.82 2.08
CA ARG A 116 2.16 -5.29 1.09
C ARG A 116 1.43 -4.60 -0.04
N VAL A 117 2.05 -3.55 -0.57
CA VAL A 117 1.53 -2.75 -1.67
C VAL A 117 2.41 -2.98 -2.89
N TYR A 118 1.80 -3.28 -4.03
CA TYR A 118 2.49 -3.56 -5.28
C TYR A 118 1.91 -2.75 -6.42
N ASP A 119 2.76 -2.49 -7.41
CA ASP A 119 2.37 -2.01 -8.72
C ASP A 119 1.95 -3.21 -9.61
N LYS A 120 0.69 -3.23 -10.06
CA LYS A 120 0.14 -4.25 -10.96
C LYS A 120 0.85 -4.27 -12.32
N GLN A 121 1.55 -3.21 -12.72
CA GLN A 121 2.29 -3.17 -13.98
C GLN A 121 3.59 -3.98 -13.95
N GLN A 122 4.12 -4.33 -12.77
CA GLN A 122 5.30 -5.21 -12.65
C GLN A 122 4.96 -6.71 -12.71
N LYS A 123 3.67 -7.09 -12.61
CA LYS A 123 3.25 -8.51 -12.61
C LYS A 123 3.17 -9.17 -14.00
N GLN A 124 3.49 -8.44 -15.08
CA GLN A 124 3.45 -8.97 -16.46
C GLN A 124 4.82 -9.32 -17.05
N GLN A 125 5.89 -9.29 -16.24
CA GLN A 125 7.23 -9.72 -16.66
C GLN A 125 7.86 -10.70 -15.66
N VAL A 126 7.25 -11.87 -15.44
CA VAL A 126 7.94 -13.10 -15.01
C VAL A 126 7.23 -14.29 -15.63
#